data_AF-A0A973JP06-F1
#
_entry.id   AF-A0A973JP06-F1
#
_cell.length_a   1.000
_cell.length_b   1.000
_cell.length_c   1.000
_cell.angle_alpha   90.00
_cell.angle_beta   90.00
_cell.angle_gamma   90.00
#
_symmetry.space_group_name_H-M   'P 1'
#
loop_
_entity.id
_entity.type
_entity.pdbx_description
1 polymer ?
#
loop_
_entity_poly.entity_id
_entity_poly.type
_entity_poly.pdbx_seq_one_letter_code
_entity_poly.pdbx_strand_id
1 'polypeptide(L)'
;MSFLHEPLFWLLAAACLAISSTPSVMRSIGKKRIISIVMLWASACVAIYLLYGTVSTILATTVSAGWGALLLAASLIRSGLKSMPNNRF
;
A
#
# COMPACT_ATOMS: atom_id res chain seq x y z
N MET A 1 -17.25 1.15 -20.31
CA MET A 1 -16.77 1.51 -18.96
C MET A 1 -17.79 1.04 -17.93
N SER A 2 -17.52 -0.06 -17.23
CA SER A 2 -18.20 -0.39 -15.96
C SER A 2 -17.34 -1.32 -15.07
N PHE A 3 -16.02 -1.11 -15.05
CA PHE A 3 -15.14 -1.88 -14.14
C PHE A 3 -15.50 -1.64 -12.66
N LEU A 4 -16.18 -0.52 -12.36
CA LEU A 4 -16.71 -0.20 -11.03
C LEU A 4 -17.78 -1.17 -10.53
N HIS A 5 -18.50 -1.84 -11.43
CA HIS A 5 -19.49 -2.86 -11.06
C HIS A 5 -18.87 -4.25 -10.88
N GLU A 6 -17.61 -4.45 -11.30
CA GLU A 6 -16.99 -5.76 -11.23
C GLU A 6 -16.39 -6.02 -9.84
N PRO A 7 -16.84 -7.06 -9.12
CA PRO A 7 -16.33 -7.37 -7.78
C PRO A 7 -14.85 -7.77 -7.81
N LEU A 8 -14.38 -8.34 -8.93
CA LEU A 8 -12.98 -8.68 -9.15
C LEU A 8 -12.06 -7.46 -9.11
N PHE A 9 -12.49 -6.32 -9.67
CA PHE A 9 -11.74 -5.07 -9.60
C PHE A 9 -11.54 -4.62 -8.15
N TRP A 10 -12.60 -4.66 -7.34
CA TRP A 10 -12.53 -4.28 -5.92
C TRP A 10 -11.67 -5.23 -5.09
N LEU A 11 -11.71 -6.54 -5.37
CA LEU A 11 -10.82 -7.52 -4.74
C LEU A 11 -9.34 -7.24 -5.05
N LEU A 12 -9.02 -6.96 -6.31
CA LEU A 12 -7.67 -6.57 -6.73
C LEU A 12 -7.23 -5.24 -6.11
N ALA A 13 -8.11 -4.25 -6.06
CA ALA A 13 -7.83 -2.97 -5.42
C ALA A 13 -7.59 -3.12 -3.90
N ALA A 14 -8.39 -3.95 -3.23
CA ALA A 14 -8.21 -4.28 -1.81
C ALA A 14 -6.88 -5.02 -1.57
N ALA A 15 -6.50 -5.94 -2.46
CA ALA A 15 -5.19 -6.59 -2.40
C ALA A 15 -4.04 -5.58 -2.55
N CYS A 16 -4.12 -4.65 -3.51
CA CYS A 16 -3.14 -3.57 -3.64
C CYS A 16 -3.02 -2.72 -2.37
N LEU A 17 -4.16 -2.40 -1.72
CA LEU A 17 -4.17 -1.67 -0.45
C LEU A 17 -3.52 -2.47 0.69
N ALA A 18 -3.79 -3.77 0.79
CA ALA A 18 -3.18 -4.64 1.79
C ALA A 18 -1.65 -4.74 1.62
N ILE A 19 -1.18 -4.88 0.37
CA ILE A 19 0.26 -4.94 0.08
C ILE A 19 0.92 -3.59 0.39
N SER A 20 0.30 -2.48 -0.01
CA SER A 20 0.81 -1.12 0.23
C SER A 20 0.83 -0.73 1.72
N SER A 21 -0.09 -1.28 2.52
CA SER A 21 -0.14 -1.07 3.97
C SER A 21 0.81 -1.98 4.77
N THR A 22 1.24 -3.11 4.21
CA THR A 22 2.20 -4.04 4.84
C THR A 22 3.44 -3.34 5.44
N PRO A 23 4.11 -2.40 4.75
CA PRO A 23 5.29 -1.74 5.30
C PRO A 23 4.99 -0.84 6.51
N SER A 24 3.77 -0.34 6.67
CA SER A 24 3.40 0.48 7.84
C SER A 24 3.25 -0.33 9.13
N VAL A 25 2.93 -1.62 9.02
CA VAL A 25 2.69 -2.52 10.16
C VAL A 25 3.98 -3.21 10.62
N MET A 26 4.92 -3.44 9.71
CA MET A 26 6.17 -4.11 10.04
C MET A 26 7.18 -3.13 10.66
N ARG A 27 7.49 -3.31 11.95
CA ARG A 27 8.49 -2.49 12.69
C ARG A 27 9.91 -2.59 12.15
N SER A 28 10.26 -3.68 11.46
CA SER A 28 11.58 -3.89 10.89
C SER A 28 11.44 -4.62 9.56
N ILE A 29 11.83 -3.95 8.48
CA ILE A 29 11.78 -4.47 7.13
C ILE A 29 13.19 -4.41 6.55
N GLY A 30 13.79 -5.58 6.34
CA GLY A 30 15.06 -5.66 5.61
C GLY A 30 14.88 -5.26 4.14
N LYS A 31 15.92 -4.71 3.51
CA LYS A 31 15.91 -4.26 2.11
C LYS A 31 15.32 -5.29 1.14
N LYS A 32 15.64 -6.58 1.33
CA LYS A 32 15.11 -7.69 0.51
C LYS A 32 13.58 -7.81 0.59
N ARG A 33 12.99 -7.62 1.77
CA ARG A 33 11.53 -7.69 1.97
C ARG A 33 10.81 -6.49 1.35
N ILE A 34 11.40 -5.29 1.41
CA ILE A 34 10.84 -4.11 0.74
C ILE A 34 10.74 -4.37 -0.76
N ILE A 35 11.82 -4.88 -1.37
CA ILE A 35 11.83 -5.21 -2.80
C ILE A 35 10.75 -6.24 -3.13
N SER A 36 10.59 -7.29 -2.32
CA SER A 36 9.51 -8.27 -2.51
C SER A 36 8.12 -7.65 -2.42
N ILE A 37 7.87 -6.76 -1.46
CA ILE A 37 6.57 -6.07 -1.31
C ILE A 37 6.29 -5.17 -2.53
N VAL A 38 7.28 -4.42 -2.99
CA VAL A 38 7.15 -3.54 -4.17
C VAL A 38 6.92 -4.37 -5.43
N MET A 39 7.63 -5.49 -5.61
CA MET A 39 7.41 -6.41 -6.73
C MET A 39 6.01 -7.02 -6.69
N LEU A 40 5.53 -7.41 -5.51
CA LEU A 40 4.18 -7.94 -5.35
C LEU A 40 3.12 -6.88 -5.70
N TRP A 41 3.30 -5.64 -5.23
CA TRP A 41 2.42 -4.52 -5.55
C TRP A 41 2.42 -4.20 -7.05
N ALA A 42 3.59 -4.16 -7.68
CA ALA A 42 3.74 -3.94 -9.11
C ALA A 42 3.04 -5.04 -9.93
N SER A 43 3.18 -6.31 -9.53
CA SER A 43 2.51 -7.43 -10.19
C SER A 43 0.98 -7.33 -10.13
N ALA A 44 0.43 -6.87 -8.99
CA ALA A 44 -1.01 -6.64 -8.84
C ALA A 44 -1.50 -5.47 -9.72
N CYS A 45 -0.70 -4.41 -9.85
CA CYS A 45 -1.01 -3.30 -10.75
C CYS A 45 -0.99 -3.73 -12.23
N VAL A 46 -0.04 -4.58 -12.62
CA VAL A 46 0.01 -5.17 -13.97
C VAL A 46 -1.21 -6.05 -14.23
N ALA A 47 -1.68 -6.83 -13.25
CA ALA A 47 -2.90 -7.62 -13.39
C ALA A 47 -4.14 -6.74 -13.64
N ILE A 48 -4.26 -5.62 -12.92
CA ILE A 48 -5.34 -4.64 -13.13
C ILE A 48 -5.26 -4.03 -14.54
N TYR A 49 -4.05 -3.71 -15.01
CA TYR A 49 -3.84 -3.17 -16.35
C TYR A 49 -4.29 -4.13 -17.45
N LEU A 50 -3.91 -5.40 -17.34
CA LEU A 50 -4.27 -6.42 -18.33
C LEU A 50 -5.78 -6.69 -18.39
N LEU A 51 -6.48 -6.62 -17.25
CA LEU A 51 -7.90 -6.93 -17.15
C LEU A 51 -8.81 -5.72 -17.43
N TYR A 52 -8.42 -4.53 -16.96
CA TYR A 52 -9.30 -3.37 -16.88
C TYR A 52 -8.76 -2.12 -17.58
N GLY A 53 -7.56 -2.19 -18.16
CA GLY A 53 -6.94 -1.11 -18.92
C GLY A 53 -6.24 -0.01 -18.08
N THR A 54 -5.86 1.08 -18.75
CA THR A 54 -5.04 2.16 -18.18
C THR A 54 -5.74 2.97 -17.10
N VAL A 55 -7.00 3.36 -17.33
CA VAL A 55 -7.75 4.28 -16.44
C VAL A 55 -7.95 3.68 -15.04
N SER A 56 -8.35 2.41 -14.98
CA SER A 56 -8.56 1.65 -13.74
C SER A 56 -7.24 1.42 -12.99
N THR A 57 -6.14 1.18 -13.71
CA THR A 57 -4.80 1.03 -13.14
C THR A 57 -4.30 2.32 -12.51
N ILE A 58 -4.52 3.46 -13.15
CA ILE A 58 -4.12 4.77 -12.60
C ILE A 58 -4.88 5.08 -11.31
N LEU A 59 -6.19 4.81 -11.27
CA LEU A 59 -6.98 4.96 -10.06
C LEU A 59 -6.50 4.02 -8.94
N ALA A 60 -6.30 2.74 -9.25
CA ALA A 60 -5.85 1.76 -8.25
C ALA A 60 -4.45 2.06 -7.72
N THR A 61 -3.51 2.48 -8.58
CA THR A 61 -2.14 2.84 -8.19
C THR A 61 -2.12 4.11 -7.34
N THR A 62 -2.81 5.17 -7.75
CA THR A 62 -2.85 6.43 -6.99
C THR A 62 -3.49 6.26 -5.61
N VAL A 63 -4.63 5.56 -5.53
CA VAL A 63 -5.31 5.29 -4.26
C VAL A 63 -4.47 4.39 -3.35
N SER A 64 -3.91 3.29 -3.88
CA SER A 64 -3.12 2.36 -3.07
C SER A 64 -1.78 2.95 -2.62
N ALA A 65 -1.10 3.72 -3.46
CA ALA A 65 0.14 4.41 -3.10
C ALA A 65 -0.13 5.52 -2.07
N GLY A 66 -1.16 6.33 -2.28
CA GLY A 66 -1.57 7.39 -1.33
C GLY A 66 -1.91 6.82 0.04
N TRP A 67 -2.65 5.71 0.09
CA TRP A 67 -2.99 5.02 1.34
C TRP A 67 -1.77 4.46 2.07
N GLY A 68 -0.85 3.79 1.35
CA GLY A 68 0.38 3.27 1.94
C GLY A 68 1.27 4.38 2.50
N ALA A 69 1.41 5.49 1.78
CA ALA A 69 2.17 6.66 2.24
C ALA A 69 1.56 7.28 3.50
N LEU A 70 0.23 7.41 3.55
CA LEU A 70 -0.49 7.95 4.71
C LEU A 70 -0.30 7.06 5.95
N LEU A 71 -0.40 5.74 5.79
CA LEU A 71 -0.18 4.79 6.88
C LEU A 71 1.28 4.77 7.33
N LEU A 72 2.24 4.87 6.42
CA LEU A 72 3.66 5.02 6.77
C LEU A 72 3.91 6.30 7.57
N ALA A 73 3.35 7.43 7.13
CA ALA A 73 3.44 8.69 7.87
C ALA A 73 2.83 8.55 9.29
N ALA A 74 1.65 7.93 9.40
CA ALA A 74 1.01 7.68 10.69
C ALA A 74 1.84 6.74 11.59
N SER A 75 2.46 5.71 11.02
CA SER A 75 3.33 4.78 11.75
C SER A 75 4.61 5.47 12.26
N LEU A 76 5.21 6.36 11.45
CA LEU A 76 6.35 7.17 11.84
C LEU A 76 6.00 8.14 12.97
N ILE A 77 4.86 8.82 12.91
CA ILE A 77 4.37 9.71 13.99
C ILE A 77 4.19 8.91 15.28
N ARG A 78 3.52 7.74 15.21
CA ARG A 78 3.31 6.89 16.39
C ARG A 78 4.60 6.32 16.96
N SER A 79 5.55 5.93 16.10
CA SER A 79 6.87 5.44 16.52
C SER A 79 7.72 6.57 17.12
N GLY A 80 7.66 7.77 16.53
CA GLY A 80 8.34 8.97 17.03
C GLY A 80 7.80 9.42 18.40
N LEU A 81 6.48 9.43 18.57
CA LEU A 81 5.83 9.69 19.87
C LEU A 81 6.21 8.66 20.93
N LYS A 82 6.38 7.38 20.55
CA LYS A 82 6.78 6.32 21.48
C LYS A 82 8.28 6.30 21.79
N SER A 83 9.09 6.91 20.92
CA SER A 83 10.55 7.02 21.05
C SER A 83 10.98 8.33 21.70
N MET A 84 10.08 9.26 22.00
CA MET A 84 10.36 10.32 22.96
C MET A 84 10.46 9.66 24.34
N PRO A 85 11.68 9.52 24.89
CA PRO A 85 11.78 9.09 26.26
C PRO A 85 11.10 10.16 27.10
N ASN A 86 10.40 9.69 28.11
CA ASN A 86 10.01 10.46 29.27
C ASN A 86 11.28 10.99 29.98
N ASN A 87 12.08 11.83 29.31
CA ASN A 87 13.27 12.54 29.82
C ASN A 87 12.86 13.72 30.72
N ARG A 88 11.75 13.57 31.44
CA ARG A 88 11.32 14.44 32.52
C ARG A 88 10.80 13.56 33.65
N PHE A 89 11.68 12.77 34.24
CA PHE A 89 11.74 12.58 35.69
C PHE A 89 13.21 12.44 36.07
#